data_AF-A0A9P5U800-F1
#
_entry.id   AF-A0A9P5U800-F1
#
_cell.length_a   1.000
_cell.length_b   1.000
_cell.length_c   1.000
_cell.angle_alpha   90.00
_cell.angle_beta   90.00
_cell.angle_gamma   90.00
#
_symmetry.space_group_name_H-M   'P 1'
#
loop_
_entity.id
_entity.type
_entity.pdbx_description
1 polymer ?
#
loop_
_entity_poly.entity_id
_entity_poly.type
_entity_poly.pdbx_seq_one_letter_code
_entity_poly.pdbx_strand_id
1 'polypeptide(L)'
;DHLQRRKFELYAAEHAKSWYDHVINGLGREACSLYLITGYDKARAWGVSSFDGAEEGSVSMDFVPRWTQGSSMLEYWFRKCDSAESSSGADNTYGNQSGCVFLRGLRIAIRESFL
;
A
#
# COMPACT_ATOMS: atom_id res chain seq x y z
N ASP A 1 5.69 7.91 -12.86
CA ASP A 1 4.35 7.44 -12.48
C ASP A 1 3.55 8.53 -11.74
N HIS A 2 4.12 9.19 -10.72
CA HIS A 2 3.53 10.38 -10.06
C HIS A 2 3.29 11.59 -11.00
N LEU A 3 4.00 11.64 -12.13
CA LEU A 3 3.92 12.70 -13.13
C LEU A 3 2.53 12.87 -13.76
N GLN A 4 1.65 11.86 -13.63
CA GLN A 4 0.28 11.91 -14.13
C GLN A 4 -0.77 12.01 -13.02
N ARG A 5 -0.38 12.25 -11.77
CA ARG A 5 -1.29 12.31 -10.62
C ARG A 5 -2.51 13.18 -10.89
N ARG A 6 -2.32 14.40 -11.40
CA ARG A 6 -3.41 15.33 -11.74
C ARG A 6 -4.39 14.77 -12.77
N LYS A 7 -3.91 13.99 -13.74
CA LYS A 7 -4.79 13.34 -14.73
C LYS A 7 -5.67 12.28 -14.07
N PHE A 8 -5.10 11.48 -13.18
CA PHE A 8 -5.87 10.48 -12.42
C PHE A 8 -6.87 11.12 -11.46
N GLU A 9 -6.51 12.23 -10.82
CA GLU A 9 -7.43 12.98 -9.95
C GLU A 9 -8.62 13.55 -10.74
N LEU A 10 -8.37 14.13 -11.92
CA LEU A 10 -9.45 14.64 -12.79
C LEU A 10 -10.36 13.51 -13.30
N TYR A 11 -9.75 12.41 -13.76
CA TYR A 11 -10.48 11.24 -14.21
C TYR A 11 -11.34 10.61 -13.09
N ALA A 12 -10.78 10.53 -11.88
CA ALA A 12 -11.51 10.09 -10.69
C ALA A 12 -12.66 11.04 -10.37
N ALA A 13 -12.45 12.36 -10.39
CA ALA A 13 -13.51 13.33 -10.11
C ALA A 13 -14.67 13.24 -11.11
N GLU A 14 -14.36 13.00 -12.39
CA GLU A 14 -15.35 12.88 -13.46
C GLU A 14 -16.22 11.61 -13.32
N HIS A 15 -15.60 10.49 -12.93
CA HIS A 15 -16.27 9.18 -13.01
C HIS A 15 -16.62 8.55 -11.65
N ALA A 16 -16.08 9.04 -10.54
CA ALA A 16 -16.27 8.46 -9.21
C ALA A 16 -17.74 8.18 -8.88
N LYS A 17 -18.64 9.11 -9.21
CA LYS A 17 -20.08 8.97 -8.93
C LYS A 17 -20.69 7.79 -9.68
N SER A 18 -20.37 7.63 -10.96
CA SER A 18 -20.85 6.50 -11.76
C SER A 18 -20.28 5.17 -11.24
N TRP A 19 -19.01 5.15 -10.82
CA TRP A 19 -18.41 3.94 -10.25
C TRP A 19 -19.06 3.53 -8.93
N TYR A 20 -19.33 4.49 -8.05
CA TYR A 20 -20.03 4.24 -6.79
C TYR A 20 -21.45 3.72 -7.02
N ASP A 21 -22.20 4.37 -7.92
CA ASP A 21 -23.55 3.94 -8.29
C ASP A 21 -23.55 2.51 -8.84
N HIS A 22 -22.57 2.18 -9.69
CA HIS A 22 -22.41 0.82 -10.19
C HIS A 22 -22.10 -0.19 -9.07
N VAL A 23 -21.24 0.16 -8.12
CA VAL A 23 -20.88 -0.74 -7.00
C VAL A 23 -22.08 -0.96 -6.06
N ILE A 24 -22.78 0.12 -5.70
CA ILE A 24 -23.89 0.06 -4.74
C ILE A 24 -25.15 -0.50 -5.40
N ASN A 25 -25.61 0.13 -6.48
CA ASN A 25 -26.88 -0.20 -7.11
C ASN A 25 -26.76 -1.29 -8.17
N GLY A 26 -25.64 -1.32 -8.91
CA GLY A 26 -25.41 -2.33 -9.96
C GLY A 26 -24.98 -3.69 -9.42
N LEU A 27 -24.08 -3.72 -8.44
CA LEU A 27 -23.53 -4.94 -7.85
C LEU A 27 -24.12 -5.27 -6.47
N GLY A 28 -24.94 -4.40 -5.89
CA GLY A 28 -25.57 -4.62 -4.58
C GLY A 28 -24.57 -4.63 -3.42
N ARG A 29 -23.44 -3.92 -3.52
CA ARG A 29 -22.38 -3.92 -2.51
C ARG A 29 -22.36 -2.63 -1.70
N GLU A 30 -22.15 -2.75 -0.40
CA GLU A 30 -21.86 -1.58 0.42
C GLU A 30 -20.39 -1.16 0.28
N ALA A 31 -20.15 0.13 0.01
CA ALA A 31 -18.82 0.70 -0.07
C ALA A 31 -18.79 2.10 0.54
N CYS A 32 -17.99 2.29 1.59
CA CYS A 32 -17.76 3.62 2.20
C CYS A 32 -16.68 4.43 1.45
N SER A 33 -15.80 3.75 0.71
CA SER A 33 -14.76 4.35 -0.13
C SER A 33 -14.41 3.47 -1.32
N LEU A 34 -14.10 4.07 -2.47
CA LEU A 34 -13.44 3.39 -3.58
C LEU A 34 -11.94 3.70 -3.56
N TYR A 35 -11.12 2.83 -4.15
CA TYR A 35 -9.69 3.08 -4.32
C TYR A 35 -9.32 2.90 -5.79
N LEU A 36 -8.91 3.99 -6.44
CA LEU A 36 -8.42 3.94 -7.81
C LEU A 36 -6.94 3.55 -7.81
N ILE A 37 -6.66 2.31 -8.22
CA ILE A 37 -5.29 1.81 -8.36
C ILE A 37 -4.72 2.35 -9.66
N THR A 38 -3.67 3.16 -9.57
CA THR A 38 -2.97 3.74 -10.75
C THR A 38 -1.66 3.03 -11.06
N GLY A 39 -1.20 2.19 -10.15
CA GLY A 39 0.00 1.39 -10.31
C GLY A 39 0.23 0.52 -9.08
N TYR A 40 1.26 -0.32 -9.16
CA TYR A 40 1.69 -1.11 -8.03
C TYR A 40 3.20 -1.33 -8.11
N ASP A 41 3.81 -1.53 -6.95
CA ASP A 41 5.18 -2.01 -6.84
C ASP A 41 5.14 -3.40 -6.21
N LYS A 42 5.80 -4.36 -6.87
CA LYS A 42 6.01 -5.70 -6.32
C LYS A 42 7.40 -5.79 -5.76
N ALA A 43 7.51 -6.28 -4.53
CA ALA A 43 8.80 -6.50 -3.88
C ALA A 43 8.91 -7.95 -3.42
N ARG A 44 10.05 -8.59 -3.71
CA ARG A 44 10.35 -9.93 -3.21
C ARG A 44 10.61 -9.93 -1.71
N ALA A 45 11.21 -8.86 -1.19
CA ALA A 45 11.35 -8.62 0.23
C ALA A 45 10.71 -7.28 0.57
N TRP A 46 10.00 -7.20 1.68
CA TRP A 46 9.24 -6.04 2.08
C TRP A 46 9.32 -5.81 3.59
N GLY A 47 9.19 -4.56 3.97
CA GLY A 47 9.06 -4.13 5.35
C GLY A 47 8.12 -2.94 5.40
N VAL A 48 7.22 -2.92 6.38
CA VAL A 48 6.36 -1.78 6.71
C VAL A 48 6.54 -1.46 8.19
N SER A 49 6.58 -0.18 8.51
CA SER A 49 6.69 0.33 9.87
C SER A 49 5.79 1.54 10.00
N SER A 50 5.07 1.65 11.11
CA SER A 50 4.18 2.78 11.40
C SER A 50 4.64 3.50 12.66
N PHE A 51 4.73 4.83 12.57
CA PHE A 51 5.12 5.70 13.66
C PHE A 51 3.98 6.69 13.92
N ASP A 52 3.73 6.96 15.19
CA ASP A 52 2.83 8.02 15.62
C ASP A 52 3.62 9.05 16.43
N GLY A 53 3.35 10.33 16.19
CA GLY A 53 4.01 11.44 16.90
C GLY A 53 5.52 11.60 16.69
N ALA A 54 6.10 11.00 15.65
CA ALA A 54 7.53 11.13 15.36
C ALA A 54 7.90 12.54 14.85
N GLU A 55 8.95 13.13 15.40
CA GLU A 55 9.54 14.36 14.87
C GLU A 55 10.36 14.07 13.61
N GLU A 56 10.43 15.01 12.67
CA GLU A 56 11.21 14.84 11.45
C GLU A 56 12.69 14.56 11.78
N GLY A 57 13.22 13.47 11.24
CA GLY A 57 14.60 13.02 11.50
C GLY A 57 14.84 12.32 12.84
N SER A 58 13.83 12.21 13.70
CA SER A 58 13.96 11.53 15.01
C SER A 58 13.93 10.00 14.92
N VAL A 59 13.49 9.46 13.78
CA VAL A 59 13.28 8.04 13.56
C VAL A 59 14.27 7.50 12.53
N SER A 60 14.84 6.34 12.81
CA SER A 60 15.75 5.61 11.93
C SER A 60 15.39 4.13 11.88
N MET A 61 15.31 3.60 10.65
CA MET A 61 14.99 2.20 10.40
C MET A 61 16.14 1.50 9.70
N ASP A 62 16.54 0.36 10.24
CA ASP A 62 17.57 -0.50 9.64
C ASP A 62 16.91 -1.77 9.09
N PHE A 63 16.58 -1.76 7.80
CA PHE A 63 16.07 -2.94 7.11
C PHE A 63 17.23 -3.73 6.51
N VAL A 64 17.45 -4.94 7.02
CA VAL A 64 18.66 -5.72 6.71
C VAL A 64 18.33 -7.18 6.39
N PRO A 65 19.18 -7.84 5.58
CA PRO A 65 19.11 -9.28 5.44
C PRO A 65 19.43 -9.96 6.78
N ARG A 66 18.74 -11.07 7.04
CA ARG A 66 19.00 -11.99 8.15
C ARG A 66 19.31 -13.35 7.58
N TRP A 67 20.44 -13.90 8.00
CA TRP A 67 20.79 -15.28 7.70
C TRP A 67 20.31 -16.19 8.83
N THR A 68 19.43 -17.12 8.53
CA THR A 68 18.93 -18.08 9.50
C THR A 68 19.79 -19.35 9.40
N GLN A 69 20.52 -19.71 10.47
CA GLN A 69 21.39 -20.90 10.43
C GLN A 69 20.58 -22.15 10.08
N GLY A 70 21.08 -22.93 9.11
CA GLY A 70 20.40 -24.13 8.60
C GLY A 70 19.39 -23.86 7.46
N SER A 71 19.14 -22.60 7.11
CA SER A 71 18.36 -22.23 5.94
C SER A 71 19.30 -21.73 4.82
N SER A 72 19.01 -22.10 3.57
CA SER A 72 19.64 -21.48 2.39
C SER A 72 18.96 -20.17 1.99
N MET A 73 18.08 -19.65 2.86
CA MET A 73 17.11 -18.60 2.55
C MET A 73 17.49 -17.29 3.22
N LEU A 74 17.41 -16.21 2.45
CA LEU A 74 17.67 -14.85 2.93
C LEU A 74 16.37 -14.23 3.41
N GLU A 75 16.20 -14.15 4.72
CA GLU A 75 15.10 -13.41 5.33
C GLU A 75 15.44 -11.92 5.41
N TYR A 76 14.43 -11.08 5.62
CA TYR A 76 14.60 -9.65 5.83
C TYR A 76 13.77 -9.19 7.02
N TRP A 77 14.32 -8.26 7.79
CA TRP A 77 13.68 -7.72 8.99
C TRP A 77 14.20 -6.33 9.34
N PHE A 78 13.44 -5.64 10.20
CA PHE A 78 13.89 -4.41 10.85
C PHE A 78 14.76 -4.75 12.05
N ARG A 79 16.07 -4.54 11.93
CA ARG A 79 17.01 -4.64 13.07
C ARG A 79 16.74 -3.53 14.08
N LYS A 80 16.37 -2.35 13.59
CA LYS A 80 15.98 -1.17 14.36
C LYS A 80 14.71 -0.59 13.76
N CYS A 81 13.73 -0.31 14.62
CA CYS A 81 12.43 0.27 14.26
C CYS A 81 11.93 1.33 15.24
N ASP A 82 12.76 1.82 16.18
CA ASP A 82 12.43 2.91 17.12
C ASP A 82 11.03 2.80 17.77
N SER A 83 10.68 1.60 18.24
CA SER A 83 9.40 1.25 18.89
C SER A 83 8.16 1.33 17.99
N ALA A 84 8.31 1.44 16.68
CA ALA A 84 7.18 1.31 15.77
C ALA A 84 6.59 -0.09 15.76
N GLU A 85 5.29 -0.14 15.49
CA GLU A 85 4.67 -1.34 14.97
C GLU A 85 5.26 -1.62 13.59
N SER A 86 5.89 -2.77 13.44
CA SER A 86 6.58 -3.15 12.21
C SER A 86 6.31 -4.59 11.81
N SER A 87 6.33 -4.83 10.50
CA SER A 87 6.17 -6.15 9.90
C SER A 87 7.03 -6.25 8.65
N SER A 88 7.52 -7.44 8.37
CA SER A 88 8.38 -7.69 7.22
C SER A 88 8.29 -9.12 6.75
N GLY A 89 8.61 -9.34 5.48
CA GLY A 89 8.64 -10.68 4.90
C GLY A 89 9.42 -10.74 3.60
N ALA A 90 9.67 -11.96 3.15
CA ALA A 90 10.30 -12.23 1.87
C ALA A 90 9.69 -13.45 1.19
N ASP A 91 9.61 -13.41 -0.14
CA ASP A 91 9.32 -14.55 -0.98
C ASP A 91 10.63 -15.29 -1.32
N ASN A 92 10.68 -16.53 -0.85
CA ASN A 92 11.87 -17.36 -0.86
C ASN A 92 12.02 -18.16 -2.17
N THR A 93 11.09 -18.02 -3.12
CA THR A 93 11.12 -18.78 -4.39
C THR A 93 11.58 -17.87 -5.54
N TYR A 94 12.73 -18.18 -6.14
CA TYR A 94 13.24 -17.45 -7.31
C TYR A 94 12.28 -17.61 -8.50
N GLY A 95 11.89 -16.49 -9.12
CA GLY A 95 10.93 -16.47 -10.22
C GLY A 95 9.46 -16.46 -9.79
N ASN A 96 9.17 -16.66 -8.50
CA ASN A 96 7.82 -16.49 -7.98
C ASN A 96 7.54 -15.00 -7.76
N GLN A 97 6.37 -14.55 -8.22
CA GLN A 97 5.92 -13.16 -8.06
C GLN A 97 4.95 -13.02 -6.89
N SER A 98 5.07 -13.88 -5.87
CA SER A 98 4.16 -13.92 -4.71
C SER A 98 4.58 -12.99 -3.57
N GLY A 99 5.51 -12.06 -3.82
CA GLY A 99 5.89 -11.01 -2.88
C GLY A 99 4.78 -10.00 -2.57
N CYS A 100 5.07 -9.05 -1.68
CA CYS A 100 4.11 -8.02 -1.29
C CYS A 100 3.82 -7.05 -2.45
N VAL A 101 2.57 -6.61 -2.54
CA VAL A 101 2.09 -5.63 -3.51
C VAL A 101 1.79 -4.33 -2.78
N PHE A 102 2.56 -3.29 -3.08
CA PHE A 102 2.27 -1.93 -2.65
C PHE A 102 1.42 -1.26 -3.72
N LEU A 103 0.13 -1.09 -3.43
CA LEU A 103 -0.78 -0.40 -4.33
C LEU A 103 -0.54 1.11 -4.25
N ARG A 104 -0.43 1.75 -5.42
CA ARG A 104 -0.37 3.20 -5.55
C ARG A 104 -1.67 3.68 -6.16
N GLY A 105 -2.24 4.74 -5.60
CA GLY A 105 -3.53 5.21 -6.07
C GLY A 105 -4.15 6.33 -5.24
N LEU A 106 -5.45 6.50 -5.46
CA LEU A 106 -6.27 7.55 -4.85
C LEU A 106 -7.45 6.91 -4.13
N ARG A 107 -7.62 7.24 -2.84
CA ARG A 107 -8.85 6.92 -2.12
C ARG A 107 -9.92 7.95 -2.48
N ILE A 108 -11.08 7.47 -2.88
CA ILE A 108 -12.21 8.27 -3.35
C ILE A 108 -13.36 8.10 -2.36
N ALA A 109 -13.81 9.20 -1.79
CA ALA A 109 -15.01 9.29 -0.98
C ALA A 109 -16.01 10.24 -1.67
N ILE A 110 -17.26 9.82 -1.79
CA ILE A 110 -18.33 10.71 -2.25
C ILE A 110 -18.99 11.32 -1.02
N ARG A 111 -19.02 12.64 -0.96
CA ARG A 111 -19.88 13.35 0.00
C ARG A 111 -21.22 13.54 -0.67
N GLU A 112 -22.27 12.99 -0.08
CA GLU A 112 -23.61 13.40 -0.44
C GLU A 112 -23.81 14.83 0.07
N SER A 113 -23.96 15.76 -0.86
CA SER A 113 -24.49 17.08 -0.55
C SER A 113 -25.99 16.91 -0.30
N PHE A 114 -26.41 17.00 0.95
CA PHE A 114 -27.81 17.17 1.29
C PHE A 114 -28.28 18.48 0.62
N LEU A 115 -29.23 18.35 -0.32
CA LEU A 115 -30.04 19.45 -0.82
C LEU A 115 -31.25 19.63 0.11
#